data_AF-A0A6B1HMM5-F1
#
_entry.id   AF-A0A6B1HMM5-F1
#
_cell.length_a   1.000
_cell.length_b   1.000
_cell.length_c   1.000
_cell.angle_alpha   90.00
_cell.angle_beta   90.00
_cell.angle_gamma   90.00
#
_symmetry.space_group_name_H-M   'P 1'
#
loop_
_entity.id
_entity.type
_entity.pdbx_description
1 polymer ?
#
loop_
_entity_poly.entity_id
_entity_poly.type
_entity_poly.pdbx_seq_one_letter_code
_entity_poly.pdbx_strand_id
1 'polypeptide(L)'
;THPETGRRSLYVGPHLTKYVVGLSRRDSDALLGELYAHLEQPRFVWTHEWQVGDLVLFDNRPTMHRRLAFPPDQRRLMKRTQVFNDEIPVE
;
A
#
# COMPACT_ATOMS: atom_id res chain seq x y z
N THR A 1 7.48 8.29 -11.25
CA THR A 1 7.60 6.95 -11.91
C THR A 1 8.60 6.06 -11.17
N HIS A 2 8.51 4.72 -11.19
CA HIS A 2 9.50 3.85 -10.50
C HIS A 2 10.89 3.99 -11.18
N PRO A 3 11.95 4.42 -10.47
CA PRO A 3 13.19 4.89 -11.12
C PRO A 3 13.94 3.78 -11.86
N GLU A 4 13.93 2.56 -11.34
CA GLU A 4 14.67 1.42 -11.89
C GLU A 4 13.88 0.65 -12.95
N THR A 5 12.54 0.60 -12.85
CA THR A 5 11.70 -0.20 -13.77
C THR A 5 11.02 0.66 -14.84
N GLY A 6 10.98 1.98 -14.69
CA GLY A 6 10.23 2.90 -15.55
C GLY A 6 8.71 2.72 -15.49
N ARG A 7 8.18 1.84 -14.63
CA ARG A 7 6.76 1.55 -14.54
C ARG A 7 6.03 2.63 -13.76
N ARG A 8 4.80 2.93 -14.20
CA ARG A 8 3.86 3.80 -13.46
C ARG A 8 3.01 2.96 -12.52
N SER A 9 2.74 3.51 -11.34
CA SER A 9 1.85 2.93 -10.32
C SER A 9 0.95 4.02 -9.74
N LEU A 10 -0.16 3.61 -9.12
CA LEU A 10 -0.98 4.49 -8.31
C LEU A 10 -0.28 4.72 -6.97
N TYR A 11 -0.08 5.98 -6.60
CA TYR A 11 0.54 6.37 -5.33
C TYR A 11 -0.48 7.04 -4.42
N VAL A 12 -1.43 6.22 -3.95
CA VAL A 12 -2.52 6.63 -3.04
C VAL A 12 -2.78 5.52 -2.02
N GLY A 13 -3.28 5.87 -0.84
CA GLY A 13 -3.63 4.89 0.19
C GLY A 13 -4.82 5.34 1.06
N PRO A 14 -5.81 4.48 1.35
CA PRO A 14 -7.03 4.84 2.09
C PRO A 14 -6.84 5.52 3.45
N HIS A 15 -5.69 5.29 4.10
CA HIS A 15 -5.38 5.86 5.43
C HIS A 15 -4.32 6.96 5.39
N LEU A 16 -3.72 7.23 4.23
CA LEU A 16 -2.61 8.17 4.08
C LEU A 16 -2.99 9.37 3.20
N THR A 17 -3.73 9.13 2.12
CA THR A 17 -4.18 10.18 1.21
C THR A 17 -5.44 10.84 1.75
N LYS A 18 -5.37 12.16 2.03
CA LYS A 18 -6.49 12.90 2.63
C LYS A 18 -7.46 13.46 1.58
N TYR A 19 -6.93 14.02 0.50
CA TYR A 19 -7.68 14.58 -0.62
C TYR A 19 -6.75 14.82 -1.80
N VAL A 20 -7.32 15.07 -2.98
CA VAL A 20 -6.61 15.45 -4.20
C VAL A 20 -6.57 16.97 -4.29
N VAL A 21 -5.36 17.53 -4.32
CA VAL A 21 -5.16 18.99 -4.44
C VAL A 21 -5.77 19.48 -5.76
N GLY A 22 -6.48 20.60 -5.70
CA GLY A 22 -7.16 21.19 -6.86
C GLY A 22 -8.57 20.67 -7.13
N LEU A 23 -9.03 19.64 -6.43
CA LEU A 23 -10.42 19.19 -6.49
C LEU A 23 -11.24 19.71 -5.31
N SER A 24 -12.55 19.84 -5.51
CA SER A 24 -13.48 20.00 -4.40
C SER A 24 -13.44 18.76 -3.49
N ARG A 25 -13.82 18.90 -2.22
CA ARG A 25 -13.82 17.75 -1.30
C ARG A 25 -14.69 16.60 -1.83
N ARG A 26 -15.86 16.92 -2.38
CA ARG A 26 -16.79 15.95 -2.94
C ARG A 26 -16.16 15.17 -4.10
N ASP A 27 -15.53 15.89 -5.03
CA ASP A 27 -14.96 15.26 -6.23
C ASP A 27 -13.69 14.48 -5.89
N SER A 28 -12.89 14.97 -4.93
CA SER A 28 -11.77 14.23 -4.36
C SER A 28 -12.22 12.92 -3.72
N ASP A 29 -13.25 12.95 -2.87
CA ASP A 29 -13.75 11.74 -2.20
C ASP A 29 -14.30 10.73 -3.21
N ALA A 30 -14.99 11.20 -4.26
CA ALA A 30 -15.48 10.34 -5.34
C ALA A 30 -14.33 9.66 -6.10
N LEU A 31 -13.32 10.43 -6.53
CA LEU A 31 -12.17 9.89 -7.25
C LEU A 31 -11.35 8.92 -6.39
N LEU A 32 -11.09 9.26 -5.12
CA LEU A 32 -10.37 8.38 -4.22
C LEU A 32 -11.16 7.08 -3.99
N GLY A 33 -12.50 7.16 -3.86
CA GLY A 33 -13.37 5.98 -3.77
C GLY A 33 -13.22 5.05 -4.97
N GLU A 34 -13.21 5.59 -6.20
CA GLU A 34 -13.01 4.81 -7.42
C GLU A 34 -11.61 4.16 -7.46
N LEU A 35 -10.57 4.91 -7.11
CA LEU A 35 -9.20 4.39 -7.08
C LEU A 35 -9.03 3.27 -6.04
N TYR A 36 -9.61 3.43 -4.85
CA TYR A 36 -9.56 2.39 -3.82
C TYR A 36 -10.35 1.15 -4.22
N ALA A 37 -11.55 1.32 -4.77
CA ALA A 37 -12.33 0.21 -5.31
C ALA A 37 -11.59 -0.55 -6.43
N HIS A 38 -10.81 0.17 -7.26
CA HIS A 38 -9.93 -0.46 -8.25
C HIS A 38 -8.78 -1.24 -7.60
N LEU A 39 -8.08 -0.63 -6.64
CA LEU A 39 -6.92 -1.21 -5.97
C LEU A 39 -7.27 -2.44 -5.12
N GLU A 40 -8.49 -2.55 -4.62
CA GLU A 40 -8.98 -3.67 -3.80
C GLU A 40 -9.48 -4.88 -4.62
N GLN A 41 -9.48 -4.80 -5.96
CA GLN A 41 -9.91 -5.91 -6.81
C GLN A 41 -9.02 -7.15 -6.58
N PRO A 42 -9.58 -8.37 -6.43
CA PRO A 42 -8.81 -9.57 -6.12
C PRO A 42 -7.63 -9.85 -7.05
N ARG A 43 -7.70 -9.46 -8.33
CA ARG A 43 -6.62 -9.61 -9.30
C ARG A 43 -5.34 -8.81 -8.99
N PHE A 44 -5.42 -7.81 -8.11
CA PHE A 44 -4.29 -7.01 -7.65
C PHE A 44 -3.84 -7.39 -6.23
N VAL A 45 -4.52 -8.33 -5.59
CA VAL A 45 -4.30 -8.70 -4.20
C VAL A 45 -3.57 -10.04 -4.14
N TRP A 46 -2.44 -10.06 -3.46
CA TRP A 46 -1.77 -11.26 -3.01
C TRP A 46 -1.92 -11.41 -1.51
N THR A 47 -2.26 -12.62 -1.04
CA THR A 47 -2.37 -12.94 0.38
C THR A 47 -1.28 -13.93 0.77
N HIS A 48 -0.55 -13.61 1.84
CA HIS A 48 0.48 -14.48 2.39
C HIS A 48 0.01 -15.09 3.71
N GLU A 49 -0.01 -16.43 3.74
CA GLU A 49 -0.26 -17.23 4.94
C GLU A 49 1.05 -17.50 5.67
N TRP A 50 1.32 -16.72 6.72
CA TRP A 50 2.58 -16.76 7.46
C TRP A 50 2.86 -18.12 8.11
N GLN A 51 4.07 -18.63 7.90
CA GLN A 51 4.68 -19.73 8.64
C GLN A 51 5.89 -19.25 9.45
N VAL A 52 6.26 -20.02 10.48
CA VAL A 52 7.46 -19.73 11.27
C VAL A 52 8.70 -19.88 10.39
N GLY A 53 9.48 -18.82 10.29
CA GLY A 53 10.68 -18.76 9.46
C GLY A 53 10.50 -18.00 8.15
N ASP A 54 9.27 -17.65 7.78
CA ASP A 54 9.02 -16.88 6.56
C ASP A 54 9.63 -15.47 6.63
N LEU A 55 10.14 -15.04 5.47
CA LEU A 55 10.58 -13.69 5.21
C LEU A 55 9.90 -13.18 3.94
N VAL A 56 9.14 -12.10 4.07
CA VAL A 56 8.57 -11.38 2.94
C VAL A 56 9.32 -10.06 2.78
N LEU A 57 9.86 -9.83 1.59
CA LEU A 57 10.40 -8.55 1.15
C LEU A 57 9.49 -7.99 0.06
N PHE A 58 9.13 -6.72 0.16
CA PHE A 58 8.32 -6.02 -0.83
C PHE A 58 8.79 -4.58 -1.01
N ASP A 59 8.59 -4.04 -2.20
CA ASP A 59 8.89 -2.64 -2.52
C ASP A 59 7.73 -1.75 -2.07
N ASN A 60 7.99 -0.78 -1.19
CA ASN A 60 6.96 0.13 -0.68
C ASN A 60 6.45 1.14 -1.73
N ARG A 61 7.18 1.36 -2.84
CA ARG A 61 6.84 2.39 -3.83
C ARG A 61 5.62 2.00 -4.68
N PRO A 62 5.53 0.79 -5.26
CA PRO A 62 4.38 0.37 -6.05
C PRO A 62 3.38 -0.51 -5.29
N THR A 63 3.61 -0.84 -4.02
CA THR A 63 2.75 -1.78 -3.27
C THR A 63 2.11 -1.12 -2.05
N MET A 64 0.88 -1.54 -1.77
CA MET A 64 0.24 -1.35 -0.47
C MET A 64 0.20 -2.68 0.26
N HIS A 65 0.20 -2.64 1.59
CA HIS A 65 0.05 -3.83 2.41
C HIS A 65 -0.84 -3.54 3.63
N ARG A 66 -1.56 -4.56 4.07
CA ARG A 66 -2.34 -4.53 5.31
C ARG A 66 -2.30 -5.91 5.95
N ARG A 67 -2.62 -5.96 7.25
CA ARG A 67 -2.91 -7.21 7.94
C ARG A 67 -4.42 -7.40 8.05
N LEU A 68 -4.86 -8.65 8.05
CA LEU A 68 -6.20 -8.98 8.53
C LEU A 68 -6.28 -8.86 10.05
N ALA A 69 -7.51 -8.83 10.56
CA ALA A 69 -7.75 -9.04 11.98
C ALA A 69 -7.25 -10.44 12.39
N PHE A 70 -6.78 -10.57 13.63
CA PHE A 70 -6.39 -11.84 14.23
C PHE A 70 -6.86 -11.85 15.69
N PRO A 71 -7.07 -13.04 16.30
CA PRO A 71 -7.57 -13.13 17.67
C PRO A 71 -6.68 -12.36 18.67
N PRO A 72 -7.25 -11.53 19.55
CA PRO A 72 -6.49 -10.64 20.42
C PRO A 72 -5.72 -11.39 21.53
N ASP A 73 -6.13 -12.62 21.83
CA ASP A 73 -5.52 -13.52 22.81
C ASP A 73 -4.32 -14.29 22.24
N GLN A 74 -4.06 -14.21 20.94
CA GLN A 74 -2.92 -14.87 20.30
C GLN A 74 -1.67 -13.99 20.29
N ARG A 75 -0.53 -14.60 20.65
CA ARG A 75 0.79 -13.94 20.53
C ARG A 75 1.24 -13.92 19.08
N ARG A 76 1.56 -12.72 18.57
CA ARG A 76 2.16 -12.51 17.25
C ARG A 76 3.42 -11.66 17.35
N LEU A 77 4.59 -12.26 17.09
CA LEU A 77 5.88 -11.56 17.06
C LEU A 77 6.39 -11.47 15.62
N MET A 78 6.52 -10.25 15.11
CA MET A 78 7.09 -9.97 13.80
C MET A 78 8.29 -9.04 13.96
N LYS A 79 9.37 -9.29 13.23
CA LYS A 79 10.52 -8.38 13.14
C LYS A 79 10.51 -7.72 11.77
N ARG A 80 10.81 -6.42 11.73
CA ARG A 80 10.86 -5.62 10.50
C ARG A 80 12.17 -4.84 10.46
N THR A 81 12.76 -4.76 9.28
CA THR A 81 13.73 -3.72 8.92
C THR A 81 13.23 -2.96 7.68
N GLN A 82 13.80 -1.80 7.42
CA GLN A 82 13.47 -0.95 6.28
C GLN A 82 14.77 -0.54 5.59
N VAL A 83 14.77 -0.61 4.26
CA VAL A 83 15.81 0.01 3.43
C VAL A 83 15.35 1.42 3.13
N PHE A 84 16.14 2.41 3.53
CA PHE A 84 15.86 3.81 3.27
C PHE A 84 16.44 4.22 1.90
N ASN A 85 15.74 5.12 1.23
CA ASN A 85 16.21 5.82 0.05
C ASN A 85 15.95 7.32 0.26
N ASP A 86 16.87 8.16 -0.20
CA ASP A 86 16.79 9.61 -0.11
C ASP A 86 16.01 10.22 -1.30
N GLU A 87 15.60 9.40 -2.27
CA GLU A 87 14.79 9.84 -3.39
C GLU A 87 13.33 10.06 -2.98
N ILE A 88 12.87 11.29 -3.17
CA ILE A 88 11.47 11.66 -3.02
C ILE A 88 10.74 11.28 -4.31
N PRO A 89 9.59 10.59 -4.24
CA PRO A 89 8.73 10.40 -5.40
C PRO A 89 8.29 11.77 -5.96
N VAL A 90 8.96 12.17 -7.03
CA VAL A 90 8.57 13.29 -7.90
C VAL A 90 8.05 12.69 -9.21
N GLU A 91 7.33 13.49 -10.01
CA GLU A 91 6.64 13.08 -11.26
C GLU A 91 7.38 11.99 -12.06
#